data_AF-A0A968HBZ1-F1
#
_entry.id   AF-A0A968HBZ1-F1
#
_cell.length_a   1.000
_cell.length_b   1.000
_cell.length_c   1.000
_cell.angle_alpha   90.00
_cell.angle_beta   90.00
_cell.angle_gamma   90.00
#
_symmetry.space_group_name_H-M   'P 1'
#
loop_
_entity.id
_entity.type
_entity.pdbx_description
1 polymer ?
#
loop_
_entity_poly.entity_id
_entity_poly.type
_entity_poly.pdbx_seq_one_letter_code
_entity_poly.pdbx_strand_id
1 'polypeptide(L)' 'MVKHDVKDINLAKKGALRIEWAAREMPVLRSIRERFAKEKPLKGLRLAACLHVTTET' A
#
# COMPACT_ATOMS: atom_id res chain seq x y z
N MET A 1 -5.16 12.01 19.61
CA MET A 1 -5.28 11.88 18.14
C MET A 1 -5.29 10.40 17.80
N VAL A 2 -6.33 9.90 17.12
CA VAL A 2 -6.44 8.48 16.76
C VAL A 2 -5.51 8.19 15.57
N LYS A 3 -4.61 7.22 15.71
CA LYS A 3 -3.60 6.90 14.68
C LYS A 3 -4.16 6.10 13.50
N HIS A 4 -5.18 5.28 13.74
CA HIS A 4 -5.91 4.50 12.75
C HIS A 4 -7.21 3.99 13.39
N ASP A 5 -8.20 3.70 12.56
CA ASP A 5 -9.48 3.07 12.97
C ASP A 5 -9.77 1.93 11.99
N VAL A 6 -9.74 0.70 12.50
CA VAL A 6 -9.92 -0.54 11.71
C VAL A 6 -10.65 -1.57 12.55
N LYS A 7 -11.39 -2.46 11.88
CA LYS A 7 -12.27 -3.44 12.55
C LYS A 7 -11.53 -4.43 13.46
N ASP A 8 -10.42 -5.02 12.99
CA ASP A 8 -9.64 -6.00 13.75
C ASP A 8 -8.17 -6.00 13.29
N ILE A 9 -7.28 -5.63 14.22
CA ILE A 9 -5.84 -5.51 13.97
C ILE A 9 -5.15 -6.88 13.82
N ASN A 10 -5.74 -7.96 14.36
CA ASN A 10 -5.14 -9.30 14.34
C ASN A 10 -5.12 -9.92 12.93
N LEU A 11 -5.91 -9.38 12.00
CA LEU A 11 -5.95 -9.81 10.60
C LEU A 11 -4.73 -9.36 9.79
N ALA A 12 -3.86 -8.51 10.34
CA ALA A 12 -2.72 -7.92 9.62
C ALA A 12 -1.82 -8.96 8.93
N LYS A 13 -1.50 -10.07 9.62
CA LYS A 13 -0.66 -11.15 9.05
C LYS A 13 -1.31 -11.78 7.81
N LYS A 14 -2.62 -12.05 7.88
CA LYS A 14 -3.38 -12.61 6.76
C LYS A 14 -3.52 -11.60 5.62
N GLY A 15 -3.71 -10.33 5.94
CA GLY A 15 -3.73 -9.23 4.98
C GLY A 15 -2.43 -9.12 4.20
N ALA A 16 -1.28 -9.20 4.88
CA ALA A 16 0.03 -9.14 4.25
C ALA A 16 0.24 -10.23 3.18
N LEU A 17 -0.20 -11.46 3.45
CA LEU A 17 -0.14 -12.57 2.47
C LEU A 17 -0.99 -12.28 1.23
N ARG A 18 -2.17 -11.67 1.42
CA ARG A 18 -3.04 -11.29 0.29
C ARG A 18 -2.44 -10.17 -0.54
N ILE A 19 -1.86 -9.16 0.12
CA ILE A 19 -1.15 -8.06 -0.55
C ILE A 19 0.02 -8.60 -1.38
N GLU A 20 0.79 -9.55 -0.84
CA GLU A 20 1.89 -10.18 -1.57
C GLU A 20 1.39 -10.94 -2.81
N TRP A 21 0.28 -11.67 -2.67
CA TRP A 21 -0.35 -12.37 -3.79
C TRP A 21 -0.83 -11.38 -4.87
N ALA A 22 -1.56 -10.33 -4.50
CA ALA A 22 -2.02 -9.31 -5.45
C ALA A 22 -0.85 -8.58 -6.15
N ALA A 23 0.24 -8.31 -5.42
CA ALA A 23 1.43 -7.67 -5.97
C ALA A 23 2.15 -8.52 -7.05
N ARG A 24 1.90 -9.83 -7.13
CA ARG A 24 2.40 -10.69 -8.22
C ARG A 24 1.67 -10.43 -9.53
N GLU A 25 0.39 -10.06 -9.45
CA GLU A 25 -0.48 -9.76 -10.61
C GLU A 25 -0.46 -8.27 -11.02
N MET A 26 0.28 -7.42 -10.30
CA MET A 26 0.38 -5.97 -10.57
C MET A 26 1.82 -5.56 -10.97
N PRO A 27 2.38 -6.08 -12.08
CA PRO A 27 3.79 -5.89 -12.44
C PRO A 27 4.18 -4.43 -12.67
N VAL A 28 3.24 -3.59 -13.11
CA VAL A 28 3.49 -2.15 -13.34
C VAL A 28 3.80 -1.43 -12.03
N LEU A 29 3.11 -1.76 -10.93
CA LEU A 29 3.38 -1.15 -9.61
C LEU A 29 4.78 -1.50 -9.10
N ARG A 30 5.28 -2.71 -9.41
CA ARG A 30 6.66 -3.10 -9.10
C ARG A 30 7.66 -2.22 -9.84
N SER A 31 7.48 -2.03 -11.14
CA SER A 31 8.35 -1.16 -11.96
C SER A 31 8.35 0.28 -11.44
N ILE A 32 7.18 0.83 -11.09
CA ILE A 32 7.07 2.17 -10.51
C ILE A 32 7.81 2.24 -9.17
N ARG A 33 7.63 1.24 -8.29
CA ARG A 33 8.31 1.17 -7.00
C ARG A 33 9.83 1.17 -7.15
N GLU A 34 10.38 0.37 -8.06
CA GLU A 34 11.83 0.29 -8.30
C GLU A 34 12.42 1.61 -8.79
N ARG A 35 11.72 2.28 -9.72
CA ARG A 35 12.11 3.61 -10.21
C ARG A 35 12.03 4.66 -9.09
N PHE A 36 10.91 4.72 -8.39
CA PHE A 36 10.65 5.76 -7.38
C PHE A 36 11.47 5.58 -6.10
N ALA A 37 11.96 4.37 -5.81
CA ALA A 37 12.91 4.15 -4.73
C ALA A 37 14.23 4.94 -4.93
N LYS A 38 14.66 5.11 -6.18
CA LYS A 38 15.85 5.89 -6.56
C LYS A 38 15.56 7.39 -6.62
N GLU A 39 14.52 7.76 -7.35
CA GLU A 39 14.18 9.16 -7.64
C GLU A 39 13.55 9.91 -6.46
N LYS A 40 12.85 9.17 -5.57
CA LYS A 40 12.07 9.71 -4.44
C LYS A 40 11.20 10.93 -4.83
N PRO A 41 10.42 10.88 -5.93
CA PRO A 41 9.72 12.06 -6.46
C PRO A 41 8.61 12.57 -5.53
N LEU A 42 8.14 11.76 -4.60
CA LEU A 42 7.09 12.10 -3.64
C LEU A 42 7.61 12.71 -2.34
N LYS A 43 8.93 12.95 -2.20
CA LYS A 43 9.52 13.47 -0.97
C LYS A 43 8.98 14.87 -0.65
N GLY A 44 8.46 15.03 0.56
CA GLY A 44 7.91 16.31 1.05
C GLY A 44 6.44 16.55 0.71
N LEU A 45 5.80 15.65 -0.06
CA LEU A 45 4.38 15.73 -0.34
C LEU A 45 3.55 15.10 0.79
N ARG A 46 2.40 15.71 1.08
CA ARG A 46 1.37 15.13 1.96
C ARG A 46 0.20 14.68 1.08
N LEU A 47 -0.04 13.37 1.05
CA LEU A 47 -1.08 12.76 0.24
C LEU A 47 -2.29 12.41 1.11
N ALA A 48 -3.49 12.68 0.59
CA ALA A 48 -4.75 12.16 1.13
C ALA A 48 -5.42 11.32 0.03
N ALA A 49 -6.00 10.18 0.40
CA ALA A 49 -6.65 9.27 -0.52
C ALA A 49 -8.02 8.86 0.03
N CYS A 50 -9.01 8.81 -0.86
CA CYS A 50 -10.32 8.24 -0.61
C CYS A 50 -10.58 7.21 -1.71
N LEU A 51 -10.38 5.95 -1.37
CA LEU A 51 -10.46 4.80 -2.27
C LEU A 51 -11.08 3.64 -1.49
N HIS A 52 -11.54 2.62 -2.21
CA HIS A 52 -11.92 1.37 -1.56
C HIS A 52 -10.68 0.74 -0.92
N VAL A 53 -10.75 0.44 0.38
CA VAL A 53 -9.66 -0.21 1.11
C VAL A 53 -9.73 -1.71 0.82
N THR A 54 -9.01 -2.13 -0.22
CA THR A 54 -8.98 -3.52 -0.72
C THR A 54 -7.58 -4.12 -0.59
N THR A 55 -7.34 -5.29 -1.19
CA THR A 55 -6.01 -5.93 -1.17
C THR A 55 -5.03 -5.24 -2.12
N GLU A 56 -5.56 -4.62 -3.16
CA GLU A 56 -4.85 -3.99 -4.27
C GLU A 56 -4.47 -2.53 -3.98
N THR A 57 -5.09 -1.90 -2.98
CA THR A 57 -4.94 -0.49 -2.60
C THR A 57 -4.07 -0.35 -1.36
#